data_AF-A0A6G0QEF5-F1
#
_entry.id   AF-A0A6G0QEF5-F1
#
_cell.length_a   1.000
_cell.length_b   1.000
_cell.length_c   1.000
_cell.angle_alpha   90.00
_cell.angle_beta   90.00
_cell.angle_gamma   90.00
#
_symmetry.space_group_name_H-M   'P 1'
#
loop_
_entity.id
_entity.type
_entity.pdbx_description
1 polymer ?
#
loop_
_entity_poly.entity_id
_entity_poly.type
_entity_poly.pdbx_seq_one_letter_code
_entity_poly.pdbx_strand_id
1 'polypeptide(L)'
;MIFFQGGGGCTDESTCAFGLECSLAENALFTTVATVRGAGVIDRFMVDNMFRDWNVVFVPYCTGDVHVGNKVFPAFESGIKKSLGNPQCLGKDFPMHMNGYNNSKSALDWALQNFPNFENLVVGGASAGSLAAQFFSAQIADMWKVDARRTQFSVMADSYVGVLPESRPVPALLKFFGACEKGLAFPPDIASVCNAKNASVVDLVDALIENQPESKWLFVNSKGDEVQRYYYALVGEGIEGYPFPNLMSEEEL
;
A
#
# COMPACT_ATOMS: atom_id res chain seq x y z
N MET A 1 -11.14 -10.39 10.03
CA MET A 1 -10.63 -9.18 9.35
C MET A 1 -9.16 -9.36 9.06
N ILE A 2 -8.75 -9.06 7.83
CA ILE A 2 -7.33 -8.88 7.46
C ILE A 2 -7.13 -7.37 7.34
N PHE A 3 -6.18 -6.80 8.09
CA PHE A 3 -5.95 -5.36 8.13
C PHE A 3 -4.49 -5.02 7.79
N PHE A 4 -4.27 -4.24 6.73
CA PHE A 4 -2.96 -3.84 6.26
C PHE A 4 -2.51 -2.51 6.89
N GLN A 5 -1.26 -2.48 7.37
CA GLN A 5 -0.64 -1.30 7.95
C GLN A 5 -0.40 -0.21 6.89
N GLY A 6 -0.67 1.04 7.22
CA GLY A 6 -0.25 2.18 6.40
C GLY A 6 1.19 2.65 6.68
N GLY A 7 1.52 3.83 6.17
CA GLY A 7 2.78 4.51 6.47
C GLY A 7 3.59 4.83 5.22
N GLY A 8 2.96 5.47 4.24
CA GLY A 8 3.65 6.07 3.09
C GLY A 8 4.23 5.08 2.07
N GLY A 9 5.06 5.61 1.19
CA GLY A 9 5.75 4.85 0.15
C GLY A 9 6.83 5.70 -0.50
N CYS A 10 7.70 5.06 -1.25
CA CYS A 10 8.66 5.74 -2.11
C CYS A 10 8.28 5.55 -3.58
N THR A 11 8.83 6.35 -4.49
CA THR A 11 8.32 6.48 -5.86
C THR A 11 9.39 6.22 -6.93
N ASP A 12 10.67 6.19 -6.54
CA ASP A 12 11.83 5.96 -7.39
C ASP A 12 13.07 5.58 -6.58
N GLU A 13 14.18 5.35 -7.26
CA GLU A 13 15.45 4.93 -6.64
C GLU A 13 15.96 5.93 -5.59
N SER A 14 15.77 7.23 -5.80
CA SER A 14 16.21 8.26 -4.87
C SER A 14 15.37 8.27 -3.61
N THR A 15 14.05 8.30 -3.77
CA THR A 15 13.08 8.31 -2.67
C THR A 15 13.15 7.01 -1.87
N CYS A 16 13.36 5.86 -2.51
CA CYS A 16 13.47 4.60 -1.78
C CYS A 16 14.79 4.39 -1.06
N ALA A 17 15.83 5.18 -1.36
CA ALA A 17 17.18 4.92 -0.86
C ALA A 17 17.25 4.93 0.68
N PHE A 18 17.86 3.90 1.25
CA PHE A 18 18.09 3.79 2.70
C PHE A 18 18.70 5.06 3.28
N GLY A 19 19.76 5.56 2.61
CA GLY A 19 20.48 6.73 3.08
C GLY A 19 19.61 7.99 3.08
N LEU A 20 18.65 8.11 2.16
CA LEU A 20 17.70 9.21 2.16
C LEU A 20 16.70 9.07 3.30
N GLU A 21 16.03 7.92 3.41
CA GLU A 21 15.02 7.68 4.45
C GLU A 21 15.59 7.81 5.87
N CYS A 22 16.79 7.26 6.09
CA CYS A 22 17.53 7.47 7.33
C CYS A 22 17.81 8.95 7.60
N SER A 23 18.16 9.72 6.55
CA SER A 23 18.48 11.15 6.69
C SER A 23 17.26 12.04 6.86
N LEU A 24 16.08 11.60 6.40
CA LEU A 24 14.80 12.29 6.65
C LEU A 24 14.30 12.07 8.08
N ALA A 25 14.73 10.98 8.74
CA ALA A 25 14.41 10.64 10.11
C ALA A 25 12.90 10.64 10.39
N GLU A 26 12.40 11.53 11.26
CA GLU A 26 10.97 11.64 11.57
C GLU A 26 10.12 12.05 10.36
N ASN A 27 10.73 12.62 9.32
CA ASN A 27 10.09 13.00 8.06
C ASN A 27 10.32 11.99 6.92
N ALA A 28 10.70 10.75 7.25
CA ALA A 28 10.82 9.66 6.27
C ALA A 28 9.55 9.54 5.42
N LEU A 29 9.70 9.24 4.14
CA LEU A 29 8.58 9.17 3.19
C LEU A 29 7.69 7.96 3.45
N PHE A 30 8.25 6.95 4.11
CA PHE A 30 7.53 5.78 4.57
C PHE A 30 8.05 5.27 5.91
N THR A 31 7.19 4.57 6.65
CA THR A 31 7.59 3.89 7.88
C THR A 31 8.52 2.73 7.55
N THR A 32 9.71 2.73 8.15
CA THR A 32 10.63 1.58 8.13
C THR A 32 10.37 0.61 9.28
N VAL A 33 9.31 0.85 10.05
CA VAL A 33 8.95 0.05 11.23
C VAL A 33 7.63 -0.68 10.99
N ALA A 34 7.73 -2.01 10.98
CA ALA A 34 6.60 -2.93 11.02
C ALA A 34 6.06 -2.98 12.46
N THR A 35 4.92 -2.34 12.71
CA THR A 35 4.30 -2.28 14.06
C THR A 35 2.86 -2.73 14.01
N VAL A 36 2.47 -3.54 14.99
CA VAL A 36 1.06 -3.90 15.20
C VAL A 36 0.44 -2.85 16.10
N ARG A 37 -0.74 -2.33 15.70
CA ARG A 37 -1.52 -1.39 16.50
C ARG A 37 -2.93 -1.93 16.68
N GLY A 38 -3.50 -1.77 17.87
CA GLY A 38 -4.91 -2.07 18.17
C GLY A 38 -5.68 -0.77 18.37
N ALA A 39 -6.00 -0.06 17.29
CA ALA A 39 -6.68 1.23 17.30
C ALA A 39 -7.75 1.31 16.20
N GLY A 40 -8.70 2.24 16.32
CA GLY A 40 -9.76 2.42 15.33
C GLY A 40 -10.61 1.16 15.14
N VAL A 41 -10.85 0.76 13.88
CA VAL A 41 -11.70 -0.40 13.56
C VAL A 41 -11.17 -1.74 14.10
N ILE A 42 -9.89 -1.82 14.49
CA ILE A 42 -9.29 -3.01 15.11
C ILE A 42 -9.04 -2.86 16.62
N ASP A 43 -9.56 -1.79 17.25
CA ASP A 43 -9.49 -1.60 18.70
C ASP A 43 -10.49 -2.52 19.43
N ARG A 44 -9.99 -3.47 20.22
CA ARG A 44 -10.82 -4.40 21.00
C ARG A 44 -11.25 -3.84 22.35
N PHE A 45 -10.66 -2.73 22.79
CA PHE A 45 -10.97 -2.08 24.06
C PHE A 45 -12.06 -1.01 23.90
N MET A 46 -12.32 -0.56 22.67
CA MET A 46 -13.46 0.29 22.36
C MET A 46 -14.77 -0.52 22.45
N VAL A 47 -15.59 -0.19 23.46
CA VAL A 47 -16.79 -0.96 23.82
C VAL A 47 -17.78 -1.07 22.67
N ASP A 48 -17.97 0.01 21.90
CA ASP A 48 -18.94 0.11 20.81
C ASP A 48 -18.36 -0.25 19.44
N ASN A 49 -17.14 -0.79 19.37
CA ASN A 49 -16.56 -1.22 18.11
C ASN A 49 -17.27 -2.49 17.59
N MET A 50 -17.90 -2.40 16.42
CA MET A 50 -18.58 -3.53 15.78
C MET A 50 -17.66 -4.73 15.45
N PHE A 51 -16.35 -4.49 15.35
CA PHE A 51 -15.34 -5.52 15.08
C PHE A 51 -14.64 -6.03 16.35
N ARG A 52 -15.05 -5.58 17.53
CA ARG A 52 -14.39 -5.88 18.82
C ARG A 52 -14.09 -7.36 19.03
N ASP A 53 -15.06 -8.21 18.71
CA ASP A 53 -14.98 -9.67 18.92
C ASP A 53 -14.50 -10.43 17.68
N TRP A 54 -14.15 -9.74 16.59
CA TRP A 54 -13.69 -10.40 15.37
C TRP A 54 -12.28 -10.92 15.51
N ASN A 55 -11.93 -11.99 14.81
CA ASN A 55 -10.52 -12.33 14.60
C ASN A 55 -9.87 -11.29 13.68
N VAL A 56 -8.72 -10.76 14.07
CA VAL A 56 -7.98 -9.75 13.29
C VAL A 56 -6.59 -10.29 12.99
N VAL A 57 -6.29 -10.41 11.70
CA VAL A 57 -4.94 -10.62 11.19
C VAL A 57 -4.41 -9.27 10.73
N PHE A 58 -3.43 -8.75 11.45
CA PHE A 58 -2.78 -7.51 11.08
C PHE A 58 -1.56 -7.82 10.20
N VAL A 59 -1.40 -7.12 9.08
CA VAL A 59 -0.28 -7.29 8.14
C VAL A 59 0.62 -6.05 8.24
N PRO A 60 1.78 -6.15 8.92
CA PRO A 60 2.70 -5.03 9.07
C PRO A 60 3.38 -4.62 7.75
N TYR A 61 3.88 -3.40 7.72
CA TYR A 61 4.52 -2.76 6.56
C TYR A 61 5.79 -2.03 6.96
N CYS A 62 6.84 -2.19 6.16
CA CYS A 62 8.11 -1.48 6.34
C CYS A 62 8.96 -1.37 5.07
N THR A 63 8.38 -1.60 3.89
CA THR A 63 9.12 -1.88 2.65
C THR A 63 9.08 -0.75 1.62
N GLY A 64 8.31 0.32 1.87
CA GLY A 64 8.22 1.49 0.97
C GLY A 64 7.50 1.22 -0.36
N ASP A 65 6.97 0.02 -0.55
CA ASP A 65 6.45 -0.52 -1.80
C ASP A 65 4.93 -0.78 -1.77
N VAL A 66 4.22 -0.14 -0.85
CA VAL A 66 2.77 -0.23 -0.63
C VAL A 66 2.24 -1.68 -0.59
N HIS A 67 3.03 -2.59 0.02
CA HIS A 67 2.80 -4.03 0.15
C HIS A 67 2.91 -4.87 -1.12
N VAL A 68 3.22 -4.28 -2.27
CA VAL A 68 3.15 -5.00 -3.56
C VAL A 68 4.51 -5.30 -4.17
N GLY A 69 5.58 -4.75 -3.61
CA GLY A 69 6.92 -4.90 -4.15
C GLY A 69 7.46 -6.33 -4.07
N ASN A 70 8.23 -6.69 -5.09
CA ASN A 70 8.94 -7.97 -5.17
C ASN A 70 10.28 -7.82 -5.90
N LYS A 71 11.07 -6.86 -5.43
CA LYS A 71 12.33 -6.45 -6.06
C LYS A 71 13.36 -6.03 -5.03
N VAL A 72 14.62 -6.29 -5.35
CA VAL A 72 15.75 -5.72 -4.62
C VAL A 72 16.38 -4.66 -5.52
N PHE A 73 16.43 -3.43 -5.02
CA PHE A 73 17.17 -2.35 -5.66
C PHE A 73 18.60 -2.32 -5.09
N PRO A 74 19.62 -2.21 -5.95
CA PRO A 74 20.98 -1.96 -5.49
C PRO A 74 21.04 -0.75 -4.57
N ALA A 75 22.10 -0.67 -3.77
CA ALA A 75 22.33 0.49 -2.94
C ALA A 75 22.43 1.75 -3.83
N PHE A 76 21.68 2.78 -3.46
CA PHE A 76 21.67 4.06 -4.13
C PHE A 76 21.84 5.19 -3.12
N GLU A 77 22.55 6.23 -3.53
CA GLU A 77 22.77 7.41 -2.71
C GLU A 77 22.36 8.67 -3.49
N SER A 78 21.24 9.29 -3.10
CA SER A 78 20.86 10.59 -3.66
C SER A 78 21.82 11.70 -3.22
N GLY A 79 21.94 12.76 -4.02
CA GLY A 79 22.76 13.93 -3.65
C GLY A 79 22.17 14.74 -2.49
N ILE A 80 20.83 14.78 -2.39
CA ILE A 80 20.10 15.64 -1.46
C ILE A 80 20.25 15.23 0.01
N LYS A 81 20.51 13.95 0.31
CA LYS A 81 20.67 13.52 1.71
C LYS A 81 21.82 14.18 2.46
N LYS A 82 22.83 14.71 1.74
CA LYS A 82 23.95 15.46 2.35
C LYS A 82 23.50 16.77 2.97
N SER A 83 22.48 17.44 2.40
CA SER A 83 21.94 18.68 2.95
C SER A 83 21.00 18.46 4.13
N LEU A 84 20.54 17.22 4.36
CA LEU A 84 19.65 16.85 5.47
C LEU A 84 20.37 16.72 6.84
N GLY A 85 21.70 16.91 6.88
CA GLY A 85 22.43 17.05 8.15
C GLY A 85 22.62 15.78 8.97
N ASN A 86 22.44 14.59 8.38
CA ASN A 86 22.54 13.29 9.05
C ASN A 86 23.72 12.44 8.55
N PRO A 87 24.98 12.78 8.90
CA PRO A 87 26.17 12.13 8.37
C PRO A 87 26.25 10.62 8.70
N GLN A 88 25.62 10.17 9.78
CA GLN A 88 25.53 8.77 10.18
C GLN A 88 24.79 7.88 9.16
N CYS A 89 23.97 8.49 8.30
CA CYS A 89 23.18 7.83 7.25
C CYS A 89 23.90 7.80 5.88
N LEU A 90 25.08 8.40 5.77
CA LEU A 90 25.84 8.49 4.51
C LEU A 90 26.84 7.33 4.35
N GLY A 91 27.17 6.99 3.10
CA GLY A 91 28.12 5.92 2.78
C GLY A 91 27.62 4.54 3.18
N LYS A 92 26.30 4.36 3.24
CA LYS A 92 25.66 3.09 3.61
C LYS A 92 25.32 2.37 2.31
N ASP A 93 26.14 1.39 1.97
CA ASP A 93 25.98 0.55 0.78
C ASP A 93 24.90 -0.53 1.00
N PHE A 94 23.71 -0.09 1.42
CA PHE A 94 22.59 -0.98 1.74
C PHE A 94 21.60 -1.03 0.58
N PRO A 95 21.33 -2.24 0.04
CA PRO A 95 20.29 -2.41 -0.95
C PRO A 95 18.90 -2.20 -0.32
N MET A 96 17.95 -1.81 -1.16
CA MET A 96 16.56 -1.65 -0.76
C MET A 96 15.76 -2.89 -1.12
N HIS A 97 15.15 -3.50 -0.11
CA HIS A 97 14.33 -4.70 -0.26
C HIS A 97 12.85 -4.32 -0.32
N MET A 98 12.34 -4.14 -1.53
CA MET A 98 10.90 -4.00 -1.79
C MET A 98 10.29 -5.41 -1.81
N ASN A 99 10.02 -5.95 -0.61
CA ASN A 99 9.58 -7.32 -0.40
C ASN A 99 8.13 -7.41 0.12
N GLY A 100 7.34 -6.35 -0.04
CA GLY A 100 5.98 -6.22 0.47
C GLY A 100 5.07 -7.37 0.05
N TYR A 101 5.18 -7.85 -1.20
CA TYR A 101 4.35 -8.93 -1.70
C TYR A 101 4.60 -10.22 -0.94
N ASN A 102 5.87 -10.61 -0.80
CA ASN A 102 6.23 -11.85 -0.11
C ASN A 102 5.90 -11.77 1.39
N ASN A 103 6.10 -10.60 2.01
CA ASN A 103 5.73 -10.36 3.41
C ASN A 103 4.20 -10.49 3.61
N SER A 104 3.41 -9.85 2.75
CA SER A 104 1.95 -9.90 2.79
C SER A 104 1.44 -11.31 2.54
N LYS A 105 1.94 -11.98 1.49
CA LYS A 105 1.59 -13.36 1.18
C LYS A 105 1.92 -14.31 2.33
N SER A 106 3.06 -14.15 3.00
CA SER A 106 3.42 -14.97 4.15
C SER A 106 2.40 -14.84 5.30
N ALA A 107 1.95 -13.62 5.59
CA ALA A 107 0.90 -13.38 6.59
C ALA A 107 -0.46 -13.97 6.16
N LEU A 108 -0.82 -13.85 4.88
CA LEU A 108 -2.05 -14.42 4.32
C LEU A 108 -2.03 -15.95 4.34
N ASP A 109 -0.92 -16.58 3.98
CA ASP A 109 -0.76 -18.04 4.02
C ASP A 109 -0.90 -18.56 5.46
N TRP A 110 -0.30 -17.87 6.43
CA TRP A 110 -0.49 -18.18 7.85
C TRP A 110 -1.95 -18.01 8.27
N ALA A 111 -2.59 -16.92 7.86
CA ALA A 111 -4.00 -16.64 8.18
C ALA A 111 -4.93 -17.72 7.62
N LEU A 112 -4.71 -18.17 6.39
CA LEU A 112 -5.53 -19.20 5.75
C LEU A 112 -5.43 -20.54 6.50
N GLN A 113 -4.24 -20.89 6.98
CA GLN A 113 -4.02 -22.11 7.76
C GLN A 113 -4.72 -22.05 9.13
N ASN A 114 -4.76 -20.89 9.77
CA ASN A 114 -5.29 -20.73 11.13
C ASN A 114 -6.79 -20.37 11.16
N PHE A 115 -7.29 -19.73 10.10
CA PHE A 115 -8.69 -19.32 9.96
C PHE A 115 -9.28 -19.83 8.64
N PRO A 116 -9.30 -21.15 8.39
CA PRO A 116 -9.83 -21.71 7.15
C PRO A 116 -11.37 -21.65 7.10
N ASN A 117 -12.03 -21.43 8.24
CA ASN A 117 -13.49 -21.34 8.37
C ASN A 117 -13.87 -20.01 8.98
N PHE A 118 -14.83 -19.33 8.37
CA PHE A 118 -15.24 -17.97 8.72
C PHE A 118 -16.65 -17.73 8.16
N GLU A 119 -17.42 -16.88 8.83
CA GLU A 119 -18.76 -16.49 8.37
C GLU A 119 -18.72 -15.24 7.49
N ASN A 120 -17.83 -14.30 7.81
CA ASN A 120 -17.66 -13.02 7.13
C ASN A 120 -16.18 -12.70 6.97
N LEU A 121 -15.79 -12.12 5.84
CA LEU A 121 -14.43 -11.69 5.59
C LEU A 121 -14.38 -10.22 5.20
N VAL A 122 -13.68 -9.44 6.02
CA VAL A 122 -13.36 -8.04 5.73
C VAL A 122 -11.86 -7.95 5.50
N VAL A 123 -11.47 -7.36 4.38
CA VAL A 123 -10.11 -6.93 4.08
C VAL A 123 -10.09 -5.41 4.16
N GLY A 124 -9.16 -4.83 4.90
CA GLY A 124 -9.07 -3.38 4.99
C GLY A 124 -7.67 -2.89 5.26
N GLY A 125 -7.53 -1.57 5.26
CA GLY A 125 -6.28 -0.90 5.58
C GLY A 125 -6.41 0.60 5.44
N ALA A 126 -5.44 1.32 5.97
CA ALA A 126 -5.39 2.78 5.93
C ALA A 126 -4.12 3.28 5.21
N SER A 127 -4.19 4.39 4.49
CA SER A 127 -3.06 4.96 3.74
C SER A 127 -2.49 3.92 2.75
N ALA A 128 -1.18 3.64 2.75
CA ALA A 128 -0.58 2.58 1.93
C ALA A 128 -1.26 1.20 2.11
N GLY A 129 -1.79 0.92 3.31
CA GLY A 129 -2.52 -0.31 3.59
C GLY A 129 -3.90 -0.36 2.90
N SER A 130 -4.51 0.78 2.60
CA SER A 130 -5.77 0.82 1.86
C SER A 130 -5.55 0.37 0.41
N LEU A 131 -4.45 0.76 -0.21
CA LEU A 131 -4.04 0.25 -1.52
C LEU A 131 -3.79 -1.25 -1.46
N ALA A 132 -3.09 -1.74 -0.44
CA ALA A 132 -2.85 -3.17 -0.25
C ALA A 132 -4.16 -3.96 -0.13
N ALA A 133 -5.12 -3.46 0.65
CA ALA A 133 -6.44 -4.08 0.77
C ALA A 133 -7.14 -4.24 -0.58
N GLN A 134 -7.00 -3.25 -1.47
CA GLN A 134 -7.52 -3.30 -2.83
C GLN A 134 -6.74 -4.30 -3.69
N PHE A 135 -5.41 -4.16 -3.78
CA PHE A 135 -4.54 -5.02 -4.59
C PHE A 135 -4.66 -6.51 -4.26
N PHE A 136 -4.74 -6.84 -2.97
CA PHE A 136 -4.83 -8.23 -2.51
C PHE A 136 -6.27 -8.76 -2.46
N SER A 137 -7.30 -7.93 -2.68
CA SER A 137 -8.71 -8.32 -2.49
C SER A 137 -9.09 -9.59 -3.27
N ALA A 138 -8.80 -9.63 -4.57
CA ALA A 138 -9.14 -10.77 -5.42
C ALA A 138 -8.31 -12.01 -5.09
N GLN A 139 -7.02 -11.86 -4.77
CA GLN A 139 -6.19 -12.98 -4.31
C GLN A 139 -6.73 -13.56 -3.00
N ILE A 140 -7.14 -12.71 -2.05
CA ILE A 140 -7.73 -13.15 -0.78
C ILE A 140 -9.08 -13.84 -1.01
N ALA A 141 -9.92 -13.31 -1.90
CA ALA A 141 -11.20 -13.93 -2.25
C ALA A 141 -11.01 -15.35 -2.82
N ASP A 142 -10.03 -15.55 -3.70
CA ASP A 142 -9.67 -16.86 -4.25
C ASP A 142 -9.09 -17.79 -3.17
N MET A 143 -8.11 -17.32 -2.39
CA MET A 143 -7.45 -18.09 -1.32
C MET A 143 -8.46 -18.68 -0.33
N TRP A 144 -9.47 -17.89 0.08
CA TRP A 144 -10.52 -18.34 0.99
C TRP A 144 -11.75 -18.92 0.29
N LYS A 145 -11.77 -18.97 -1.06
CA LYS A 145 -12.86 -19.48 -1.88
C LYS A 145 -14.20 -18.81 -1.58
N VAL A 146 -14.19 -17.48 -1.49
CA VAL A 146 -15.33 -16.65 -1.11
C VAL A 146 -16.58 -17.00 -1.93
N ASP A 147 -16.48 -17.11 -3.26
CA ASP A 147 -17.62 -17.44 -4.12
C ASP A 147 -18.19 -18.83 -3.86
N ALA A 148 -17.31 -19.83 -3.80
CA ALA A 148 -17.73 -21.22 -3.56
C ALA A 148 -18.42 -21.38 -2.20
N ARG A 149 -18.07 -20.53 -1.23
CA ARG A 149 -18.65 -20.51 0.12
C ARG A 149 -19.85 -19.57 0.25
N ARG A 150 -20.08 -18.68 -0.72
CA ARG A 150 -21.05 -17.58 -0.64
C ARG A 150 -20.86 -16.73 0.62
N THR A 151 -19.62 -16.51 1.02
CA THR A 151 -19.30 -15.71 2.20
C THR A 151 -19.47 -14.23 1.86
N GLN A 152 -20.04 -13.45 2.78
CA GLN A 152 -19.99 -12.00 2.67
C GLN A 152 -18.53 -11.53 2.72
N PHE A 153 -18.10 -10.91 1.62
CA PHE A 153 -16.76 -10.36 1.45
C PHE A 153 -16.84 -8.85 1.30
N SER A 154 -16.02 -8.12 2.07
CA SER A 154 -16.00 -6.67 2.03
C SER A 154 -14.58 -6.12 2.02
N VAL A 155 -14.38 -5.06 1.25
CA VAL A 155 -13.11 -4.33 1.14
C VAL A 155 -13.32 -2.93 1.72
N MET A 156 -12.46 -2.54 2.67
CA MET A 156 -12.47 -1.22 3.30
C MET A 156 -11.16 -0.50 3.03
N ALA A 157 -11.21 0.52 2.18
CA ALA A 157 -10.07 1.37 1.86
C ALA A 157 -10.22 2.73 2.57
N ASP A 158 -9.31 3.03 3.49
CA ASP A 158 -9.31 4.27 4.26
C ASP A 158 -8.12 5.18 3.90
N SER A 159 -8.39 6.46 3.67
CA SER A 159 -7.40 7.54 3.54
C SER A 159 -6.39 7.36 2.41
N TYR A 160 -6.82 6.76 1.29
CA TYR A 160 -6.13 6.86 0.01
C TYR A 160 -7.00 6.33 -1.14
N VAL A 161 -7.13 7.10 -2.23
CA VAL A 161 -7.88 6.71 -3.45
C VAL A 161 -7.04 6.68 -4.72
N GLY A 162 -5.72 6.89 -4.62
CA GLY A 162 -4.82 6.56 -5.73
C GLY A 162 -4.68 7.60 -6.83
N VAL A 163 -4.89 8.88 -6.52
CA VAL A 163 -4.66 9.98 -7.47
C VAL A 163 -3.16 10.16 -7.69
N LEU A 164 -2.72 10.08 -8.95
CA LEU A 164 -1.32 10.17 -9.37
C LEU A 164 -1.17 11.12 -10.56
N PRO A 165 0.00 11.76 -10.76
CA PRO A 165 0.30 12.53 -11.95
C PRO A 165 0.21 11.68 -13.22
N GLU A 166 -0.34 12.24 -14.31
CA GLU A 166 -0.45 11.56 -15.61
C GLU A 166 0.91 11.10 -16.15
N SER A 167 1.97 11.82 -15.82
CA SER A 167 3.35 11.50 -16.21
C SER A 167 3.87 10.21 -15.57
N ARG A 168 3.31 9.80 -14.43
CA ARG A 168 3.71 8.64 -13.63
C ARG A 168 2.46 7.88 -13.15
N PRO A 169 1.75 7.21 -14.07
CA PRO A 169 0.51 6.50 -13.76
C PRO A 169 0.79 5.24 -12.92
N VAL A 170 -0.28 4.61 -12.40
CA VAL A 170 -0.21 3.42 -11.55
C VAL A 170 0.73 2.33 -12.11
N PRO A 171 0.69 1.98 -13.41
CA PRO A 171 1.54 0.92 -13.95
C PRO A 171 3.04 1.25 -13.86
N ALA A 172 3.42 2.53 -13.88
CA ALA A 172 4.81 2.94 -13.75
C ALA A 172 5.35 2.65 -12.34
N LEU A 173 4.56 2.95 -11.30
CA LEU A 173 4.91 2.65 -9.91
C LEU A 173 4.93 1.14 -9.64
N LEU A 174 3.93 0.40 -10.12
CA LEU A 174 3.88 -1.06 -9.95
C LEU A 174 5.08 -1.76 -10.63
N LYS A 175 5.50 -1.30 -11.82
CA LYS A 175 6.70 -1.80 -12.48
C LYS A 175 7.96 -1.44 -11.72
N PHE A 176 8.05 -0.22 -11.19
CA PHE A 176 9.16 0.18 -10.36
C PHE A 176 9.30 -0.76 -9.14
N PHE A 177 8.22 -1.02 -8.41
CA PHE A 177 8.21 -1.96 -7.27
C PHE A 177 8.46 -3.44 -7.66
N GLY A 178 8.41 -3.78 -8.95
CA GLY A 178 8.46 -5.16 -9.44
C GLY A 178 7.18 -5.95 -9.18
N ALA A 179 6.08 -5.28 -8.84
CA ALA A 179 4.78 -5.91 -8.55
C ALA A 179 4.19 -6.62 -9.78
N CYS A 180 4.43 -6.06 -10.97
CA CYS A 180 3.92 -6.61 -12.23
C CYS A 180 4.61 -7.88 -12.72
N GLU A 181 5.84 -8.13 -12.26
CA GLU A 181 6.63 -9.28 -12.75
C GLU A 181 6.41 -10.53 -11.91
N LYS A 182 5.92 -10.39 -10.66
CA LYS A 182 5.81 -11.51 -9.71
C LYS A 182 4.61 -11.37 -8.78
N GLY A 183 3.57 -12.16 -9.07
CA GLY A 183 2.56 -12.55 -8.07
C GLY A 183 1.35 -11.62 -7.90
N LEU A 184 1.48 -10.30 -8.11
CA LEU A 184 0.34 -9.38 -8.04
C LEU A 184 -0.57 -9.40 -9.29
N ALA A 185 -0.11 -10.03 -10.37
CA ALA A 185 -0.81 -10.12 -11.66
C ALA A 185 -1.97 -11.15 -11.64
N PHE A 186 -2.70 -11.24 -10.53
CA PHE A 186 -3.84 -12.14 -10.37
C PHE A 186 -5.00 -11.40 -9.70
N PRO A 187 -6.21 -11.40 -10.29
CA PRO A 187 -6.62 -12.05 -11.55
C PRO A 187 -6.01 -11.41 -12.82
N PRO A 188 -6.18 -12.04 -14.01
CA PRO A 188 -5.69 -11.50 -15.29
C PRO A 188 -6.08 -10.04 -15.57
N ASP A 189 -7.20 -9.57 -15.01
CA ASP A 189 -7.64 -8.19 -15.18
C ASP A 189 -6.74 -7.20 -14.42
N ILE A 190 -6.17 -7.58 -13.26
CA ILE A 190 -5.10 -6.81 -12.60
C ILE A 190 -3.81 -6.86 -13.43
N ALA A 191 -3.52 -8.00 -14.07
CA ALA A 191 -2.37 -8.11 -14.98
C ALA A 191 -2.51 -7.15 -16.19
N SER A 192 -3.75 -6.83 -16.60
CA SER A 192 -4.00 -5.86 -17.66
C SER A 192 -3.58 -4.44 -17.27
N VAL A 193 -3.82 -4.03 -16.02
CA VAL A 193 -3.37 -2.74 -15.45
C VAL A 193 -1.85 -2.61 -15.56
N CYS A 194 -1.11 -3.67 -15.21
CA CYS A 194 0.35 -3.69 -15.36
C CYS A 194 0.84 -3.47 -16.80
N ASN A 195 0.04 -3.83 -17.81
CA ASN A 195 0.37 -3.67 -19.22
C ASN A 195 -0.22 -2.40 -19.84
N ALA A 196 -1.17 -1.75 -19.17
CA ALA A 196 -1.76 -0.51 -19.59
C ALA A 196 -0.73 0.63 -19.58
N LYS A 197 -0.93 1.61 -20.47
CA LYS A 197 -0.06 2.80 -20.54
C LYS A 197 -0.37 3.81 -19.44
N ASN A 198 -1.64 3.99 -19.11
CA ASN A 198 -2.16 5.10 -18.30
C ASN A 198 -3.29 4.68 -17.36
N ALA A 199 -3.31 3.41 -16.92
CA ALA A 199 -4.33 2.97 -15.96
C ALA A 199 -4.23 3.74 -14.64
N SER A 200 -5.41 4.06 -14.11
CA SER A 200 -5.62 4.70 -12.82
C SER A 200 -5.93 3.67 -11.74
N VAL A 201 -6.03 4.12 -10.48
CA VAL A 201 -6.53 3.24 -9.40
C VAL A 201 -8.03 2.96 -9.57
N VAL A 202 -8.79 3.85 -10.20
CA VAL A 202 -10.20 3.61 -10.53
C VAL A 202 -10.33 2.43 -11.49
N ASP A 203 -9.56 2.42 -12.58
CA ASP A 203 -9.58 1.31 -13.55
C ASP A 203 -9.25 -0.05 -12.89
N LEU A 204 -8.33 -0.05 -11.93
CA LEU A 204 -7.99 -1.22 -11.14
C LEU A 204 -9.15 -1.66 -10.23
N VAL A 205 -9.75 -0.73 -9.50
CA VAL A 205 -10.87 -1.01 -8.60
C VAL A 205 -12.08 -1.52 -9.38
N ASP A 206 -12.39 -0.93 -10.53
CA ASP A 206 -13.47 -1.38 -11.40
C ASP A 206 -13.25 -2.83 -11.84
N ALA A 207 -12.04 -3.17 -12.30
CA ALA A 207 -11.67 -4.55 -12.64
C ALA A 207 -11.79 -5.52 -11.44
N LEU A 208 -11.43 -5.08 -10.23
CA LEU A 208 -11.54 -5.88 -9.01
C LEU A 208 -13.01 -6.13 -8.61
N ILE A 209 -13.87 -5.11 -8.74
CA ILE A 209 -15.30 -5.23 -8.48
C ILE A 209 -15.96 -6.13 -9.52
N GLU A 210 -15.61 -5.99 -10.81
CA GLU A 210 -16.12 -6.84 -11.89
C GLU A 210 -15.72 -8.31 -11.70
N ASN A 211 -14.51 -8.57 -11.24
CA ASN A 211 -14.06 -9.93 -10.91
C ASN A 211 -14.80 -10.53 -9.71
N GLN A 212 -15.27 -9.69 -8.76
CA GLN A 212 -15.94 -10.12 -7.54
C GLN A 212 -17.24 -9.33 -7.29
N PRO A 213 -18.29 -9.50 -8.12
CA PRO A 213 -19.44 -8.58 -8.13
C PRO A 213 -20.28 -8.59 -6.84
N GLU A 214 -20.21 -9.67 -6.06
CA GLU A 214 -20.91 -9.77 -4.76
C GLU A 214 -20.17 -9.08 -3.61
N SER A 215 -18.92 -8.67 -3.83
CA SER A 215 -18.12 -7.97 -2.83
C SER A 215 -18.70 -6.59 -2.49
N LYS A 216 -18.52 -6.16 -1.24
CA LYS A 216 -18.97 -4.83 -0.76
C LYS A 216 -17.77 -3.93 -0.52
N TRP A 217 -17.77 -2.76 -1.16
CA TRP A 217 -16.66 -1.82 -1.08
C TRP A 217 -17.04 -0.59 -0.27
N LEU A 218 -16.17 -0.21 0.66
CA LEU A 218 -16.27 1.02 1.42
C LEU A 218 -14.98 1.81 1.23
N PHE A 219 -15.12 3.03 0.70
CA PHE A 219 -14.04 4.00 0.64
C PHE A 219 -14.30 5.10 1.66
N VAL A 220 -13.35 5.34 2.55
CA VAL A 220 -13.37 6.45 3.51
C VAL A 220 -12.19 7.34 3.14
N ASN A 221 -12.45 8.59 2.72
CA ASN A 221 -11.38 9.49 2.34
C ASN A 221 -11.74 10.93 2.69
N SER A 222 -10.76 11.71 3.14
CA SER A 222 -10.90 13.16 3.24
C SER A 222 -10.93 13.77 1.84
N LYS A 223 -11.71 14.83 1.65
CA LYS A 223 -11.71 15.59 0.38
C LYS A 223 -10.37 16.28 0.13
N GLY A 224 -9.74 16.76 1.20
CA GLY A 224 -8.45 17.44 1.16
C GLY A 224 -7.34 16.61 1.79
N ASP A 225 -7.32 15.30 1.54
CA ASP A 225 -6.33 14.40 2.16
C ASP A 225 -4.89 14.89 1.89
N GLU A 226 -4.23 15.38 2.94
CA GLU A 226 -2.91 16.00 2.84
C GLU A 226 -1.84 14.98 2.43
N VAL A 227 -1.95 13.73 2.90
CA VAL A 227 -1.00 12.66 2.58
C VAL A 227 -1.11 12.28 1.11
N GLN A 228 -2.32 12.22 0.55
CA GLN A 228 -2.53 11.97 -0.86
C GLN A 228 -1.96 13.09 -1.73
N ARG A 229 -2.22 14.35 -1.36
CA ARG A 229 -1.69 15.53 -2.07
C ARG A 229 -0.16 15.58 -1.99
N TYR A 230 0.41 15.24 -0.84
CA TYR A 230 1.85 15.06 -0.65
C TYR A 230 2.41 13.96 -1.54
N TYR A 231 1.77 12.79 -1.57
CA TYR A 231 2.23 11.67 -2.38
C TYR A 231 2.14 11.97 -3.88
N TYR A 232 1.11 12.72 -4.31
CA TYR A 232 1.01 13.22 -5.67
C TYR A 232 2.24 14.07 -6.05
N ALA A 233 2.61 15.03 -5.19
CA ALA A 233 3.81 15.85 -5.38
C ALA A 233 5.09 15.00 -5.37
N LEU A 234 5.22 14.05 -4.45
CA LEU A 234 6.36 13.12 -4.38
C LEU A 234 6.52 12.28 -5.66
N VAL A 235 5.42 11.85 -6.28
CA VAL A 235 5.44 11.08 -7.53
C VAL A 235 5.86 11.96 -8.70
N GLY A 236 5.38 13.21 -8.74
CA GLY A 236 5.61 14.15 -9.83
C GLY A 236 6.98 14.83 -9.80
N GLU A 237 7.40 15.28 -8.62
CA GLU A 237 8.61 16.08 -8.40
C GLU A 237 9.79 15.24 -7.89
N GLY A 238 9.54 14.02 -7.40
CA GLY A 238 10.55 13.22 -6.71
C GLY A 238 11.06 13.90 -5.44
N ILE A 239 12.23 13.49 -4.96
CA ILE A 239 12.80 14.08 -3.74
C ILE A 239 13.25 15.54 -3.93
N GLU A 240 13.45 16.00 -5.16
CA GLU A 240 13.89 17.37 -5.44
C GLU A 240 12.84 18.43 -5.05
N GLY A 241 11.56 18.05 -5.04
CA GLY A 241 10.46 18.90 -4.59
C GLY A 241 10.37 19.06 -3.07
N TYR A 242 11.03 18.20 -2.29
CA TYR A 242 10.93 18.20 -0.82
C TYR A 242 11.40 19.55 -0.23
N PRO A 243 10.64 20.19 0.70
CA PRO A 243 9.53 19.63 1.49
C PRO A 243 8.12 19.79 0.88
N PHE A 244 8.02 20.01 -0.43
CA PHE A 244 6.78 20.19 -1.19
C PHE A 244 5.91 21.35 -0.67
N PRO A 245 6.41 22.60 -0.77
CA PRO A 245 5.70 23.77 -0.25
C PRO A 245 4.38 24.06 -0.97
N ASN A 246 4.17 23.49 -2.16
CA ASN A 246 3.00 23.74 -3.00
C ASN A 246 2.31 22.41 -3.36
N LEU A 247 1.50 21.90 -2.42
CA LEU A 247 0.63 20.77 -2.72
C LEU A 247 -0.51 21.20 -3.63
N MET A 248 -0.98 20.30 -4.51
CA MET A 248 -2.21 20.51 -5.29
C MET A 248 -3.36 20.93 -4.36
N SER A 249 -4.32 21.73 -4.83
CA SER A 249 -5.43 22.19 -3.98
C SER A 249 -6.36 21.05 -3.56
N GLU A 250 -7.22 21.28 -2.57
CA GLU A 250 -8.25 20.30 -2.19
C GLU A 250 -9.32 20.16 -3.29
N GLU A 251 -9.55 21.21 -4.08
CA GLU A 251 -10.49 21.18 -5.20
C GLU A 251 -9.96 20.44 -6.44
N GLU A 252 -8.64 20.33 -6.59
CA GLU A 252 -7.99 19.62 -7.70
C GLU A 252 -7.79 18.12 -7.42
N LEU A 253 -8.00 17.68 -6.16
CA LEU A 253 -7.87 16.28 -5.73
C LEU A 253 -9.11 15.46 -6.11
#